data_AF-A0A0U5NNM3-F1
#
_entry.id   AF-A0A0U5NNM3-F1
#
_cell.length_a   1.000
_cell.length_b   1.000
_cell.length_c   1.000
_cell.angle_alpha   90.00
_cell.angle_beta   90.00
_cell.angle_gamma   90.00
#
_symmetry.space_group_name_H-M   'P 1'
#
loop_
_entity.id
_entity.type
_entity.pdbx_description
1 polymer ?
#
loop_
_entity_poly.entity_id
_entity_poly.type
_entity_poly.pdbx_seq_one_letter_code
_entity_poly.pdbx_strand_id
1 'polypeptide(L)' 'MAKSRKDYRGYALRHGECQRQDGRYVFSYTDSLGKRHYIYIYAEATTDKKQEVMANLQGKII' A
#
# COMPACT_ATOMS: atom_id res chain seq x y z
N MET A 1 -2.19 -6.13 -22.85
CA MET A 1 -2.31 -4.91 -22.03
C MET A 1 -2.20 -5.30 -20.56
N ALA A 2 -1.30 -4.69 -19.79
CA ALA A 2 -1.21 -4.96 -18.35
C ALA A 2 -2.40 -4.29 -17.65
N LYS A 3 -3.32 -5.09 -17.10
CA LYS A 3 -4.47 -4.58 -16.35
C LYS A 3 -3.96 -4.06 -15.00
N SER A 4 -4.01 -2.74 -14.78
CA SER A 4 -3.68 -2.15 -13.49
C SER A 4 -4.56 -2.76 -12.40
N ARG A 5 -3.94 -3.18 -11.29
CA ARG A 5 -4.66 -3.73 -10.14
C ARG A 5 -5.50 -2.62 -9.53
N LYS A 6 -6.73 -2.93 -9.10
CA LYS A 6 -7.65 -1.97 -8.48
C LYS A 6 -8.18 -2.49 -7.15
N ASP A 7 -8.49 -1.60 -6.22
CA ASP A 7 -9.19 -1.91 -4.98
C ASP A 7 -10.73 -1.99 -5.19
N TYR A 8 -11.49 -2.37 -4.16
CA TYR A 8 -12.96 -2.50 -4.23
C TYR A 8 -13.65 -1.17 -4.56
N ARG A 9 -12.98 -0.04 -4.33
CA ARG A 9 -13.48 1.31 -4.65
C ARG A 9 -13.08 1.75 -6.06
N GLY A 10 -12.32 0.93 -6.79
CA GLY A 10 -11.87 1.19 -8.14
C GLY A 10 -10.58 2.01 -8.25
N TYR A 11 -9.89 2.29 -7.14
CA TYR A 11 -8.61 2.99 -7.16
C TYR A 11 -7.48 2.06 -7.62
N ALA A 12 -6.55 2.59 -8.41
CA ALA A 12 -5.40 1.83 -8.88
C ALA A 12 -4.41 1.55 -7.73
N LEU A 13 -4.04 0.28 -7.56
CA LEU A 13 -3.01 -0.17 -6.62
C LEU A 13 -1.63 -0.08 -7.27
N ARG A 14 -0.71 0.62 -6.62
CA ARG A 14 0.71 0.73 -6.96
C ARG A 14 1.49 -0.51 -6.56
N HIS A 15 2.78 -0.55 -6.88
CA HIS A 15 3.66 -1.63 -6.45
C HIS A 15 3.74 -1.69 -4.92
N GLY A 16 3.76 -2.91 -4.35
CA GLY A 16 3.69 -3.10 -2.91
C GLY A 16 2.29 -2.95 -2.29
N GLU A 17 1.33 -2.34 -3.00
CA GLU A 17 -0.04 -2.17 -2.50
C GLU A 17 -0.90 -3.41 -2.78
N CYS A 18 -1.70 -3.78 -1.81
CA CYS A 18 -2.66 -4.88 -1.89
C CYS A 18 -3.87 -4.56 -1.02
N GLN A 19 -5.05 -4.98 -1.46
CA GLN A 19 -6.22 -4.98 -0.61
C GLN A 19 -6.63 -6.42 -0.34
N ARG A 20 -6.83 -6.74 0.94
CA ARG A 20 -7.30 -8.04 1.38
C ARG A 20 -8.81 -8.17 1.18
N GLN A 21 -9.28 -9.42 1.18
CA GLN A 21 -10.70 -9.75 1.01
C GLN A 21 -11.58 -9.16 2.12
N ASP A 22 -11.03 -8.94 3.32
CA ASP A 22 -11.68 -8.27 4.45
C ASP A 22 -11.72 -6.74 4.32
N GLY A 23 -11.27 -6.18 3.18
CA GLY A 23 -11.23 -4.75 2.90
C GLY A 23 -10.00 -4.02 3.45
N ARG A 24 -9.15 -4.70 4.24
CA ARG A 24 -7.94 -4.08 4.81
C ARG A 24 -6.91 -3.78 3.74
N TYR A 25 -6.28 -2.62 3.86
CA TYR A 25 -5.22 -2.21 2.96
C TYR A 25 -3.88 -2.67 3.49
N VAL A 26 -3.04 -3.20 2.61
CA VAL A 26 -1.71 -3.69 2.97
C VAL A 26 -0.72 -3.07 2.02
N PHE A 27 0.34 -2.52 2.59
CA PHE A 27 1.50 -2.07 1.84
C PHE A 27 2.72 -2.89 2.25
N SER A 28 3.34 -3.55 1.29
CA SER A 28 4.60 -4.26 1.48
C SER A 28 5.74 -3.49 0.83
N TYR A 29 6.84 -3.34 1.55
CA TYR A 29 8.06 -2.73 1.03
C TYR A 29 9.29 -3.45 1.54
N THR A 30 10.40 -3.26 0.84
CA THR A 30 11.72 -3.69 1.30
C THR A 30 12.41 -2.47 1.88
N ASP A 31 12.95 -2.59 3.09
CA ASP A 31 13.77 -1.53 3.67
C ASP A 31 15.16 -1.49 3.00
N SER A 32 15.92 -0.43 3.28
CA SER A 32 17.29 -0.27 2.78
C SER A 32 18.27 -1.35 3.24
N LEU A 33 17.90 -2.17 4.24
CA LEU A 33 18.67 -3.31 4.73
C LEU A 33 18.25 -4.62 4.05
N GLY A 34 17.35 -4.58 3.06
CA GLY A 34 16.88 -5.74 2.31
C GLY A 34 15.80 -6.56 3.03
N LYS A 35 15.29 -6.10 4.17
CA LYS A 35 14.24 -6.78 4.94
C LYS A 35 12.86 -6.33 4.48
N ARG A 36 11.98 -7.31 4.26
CA ARG A 36 10.59 -7.06 3.86
C ARG A 36 9.71 -6.70 5.05
N HIS A 37 9.00 -5.59 4.94
CA HIS A 37 8.05 -5.08 5.93
C HIS A 37 6.63 -5.04 5.36
N TYR A 38 5.66 -5.10 6.26
CA TYR A 38 4.23 -5.02 5.93
C TYR A 38 3.56 -3.99 6.83
N ILE A 39 2.88 -3.04 6.21
CA ILE A 39 2.06 -2.04 6.89
C ILE A 39 0.61 -2.35 6.60
N TYR A 40 -0.15 -2.55 7.66
CA TYR A 40 -1.58 -2.79 7.62
C TYR A 40 -2.28 -1.48 7.91
N ILE A 41 -2.97 -0.92 6.91
CA ILE A 41 -3.80 0.27 7.07
C ILE A 41 -5.26 -0.21 7.13
N TYR A 42 -6.02 0.33 8.08
CA TYR A 42 -7.42 -0.02 8.34
C TYR A 42 -8.29 -0.01 7.08
N ALA A 43 -9.36 -0.80 7.08
CA ALA A 43 -10.27 -1.01 5.94
C ALA A 43 -10.94 0.27 5.40
N GLU A 44 -10.96 1.33 6.21
CA GLU A 44 -11.47 2.66 5.86
C GLU A 44 -10.37 3.67 5.50
N ALA A 45 -9.18 3.21 5.11
CA ALA A 45 -8.10 4.10 4.71
C ALA A 45 -8.56 5.03 3.57
N THR A 46 -8.92 6.27 3.92
CA THR A 46 -9.14 7.35 2.97
C THR A 46 -7.86 7.62 2.21
N THR A 47 -7.99 8.25 1.04
CA THR A 47 -6.85 8.61 0.20
C THR A 47 -5.79 9.38 0.99
N ASP A 48 -6.21 10.25 1.89
CA ASP A 48 -5.33 11.07 2.73
C ASP A 48 -4.47 10.22 3.67
N LYS A 49 -5.06 9.23 4.36
CA LYS A 49 -4.32 8.30 5.23
C LYS A 49 -3.36 7.41 4.45
N LYS A 50 -3.74 6.98 3.25
CA LYS A 50 -2.83 6.26 2.36
C LYS A 50 -1.64 7.15 1.98
N GLN A 51 -1.89 8.41 1.60
CA GLN A 51 -0.84 9.37 1.25
C GLN A 51 0.07 9.70 2.44
N GLU A 52 -0.49 9.91 3.62
CA GLU A 52 0.26 10.18 4.86
C GLU A 52 1.21 9.02 5.19
N VAL A 53 0.72 7.77 5.16
CA VAL A 53 1.56 6.59 5.38
C VAL A 53 2.65 6.50 4.31
N MET A 54 2.32 6.75 3.04
CA MET A 54 3.32 6.73 1.97
C MET A 54 4.38 7.82 2.16
N ALA A 55 3.98 9.04 2.53
CA ALA A 55 4.90 10.14 2.83
C ALA A 55 5.82 9.80 4.00
N ASN A 56 5.30 9.18 5.06
CA ASN A 56 6.08 8.72 6.21
C ASN A 56 7.06 7.58 5.89
N LEU A 57 6.89 6.94 4.74
CA LEU A 57 7.77 5.88 4.24
C LEU A 57 8.71 6.35 3.13
N GLN A 58 8.46 7.52 2.53
CA GLN A 58 9.40 8.13 1.58
C GLN A 58 10.74 8.36 2.29
N GLY A 59 11.77 7.63 1.86
CA GLY A 59 13.11 7.62 2.47
C GLY A 59 13.43 6.37 3.33
N LYS A 60 12.44 5.52 3.65
CA LYS A 60 12.65 4.23 4.33
C LYS A 60 12.56 3.02 3.39
N ILE A 61 12.11 3.25 2.17
CA ILE A 61 11.91 2.26 1.12
C ILE A 61 12.98 2.47 0.05
N ILE A 62 13.58 1.37 -0.42
CA ILE A 62 14.48 1.32 -1.59
C ILE A 62 13.72 1.13 -2.90
#